data_AF-A0A0A7X9S9-F1
#
_entry.id   AF-A0A0A7X9S9-F1
#
_cell.length_a   1.000
_cell.length_b   1.000
_cell.length_c   1.000
_cell.angle_alpha   90.00
_cell.angle_beta   90.00
_cell.angle_gamma   90.00
#
_symmetry.space_group_name_H-M   'P 1'
#
loop_
_entity.id
_entity.type
_entity.pdbx_description
1 polymer ?
#
loop_
_entity_poly.entity_id
_entity_poly.type
_entity_poly.pdbx_seq_one_letter_code
_entity_poly.pdbx_strand_id
1 'polypeptide(L)'
;PTISLLFIFSLTLGTMITMTSSHWLLAWAGLEMNTLAIIPIIAKQHHPRATEAATKYFLIQATASTLILFSSTINAWKTGLWDISQLSTPESTTMLTLALAMKLGLAPLHLWLPEVLQGSTLPTAMIITTWQKLAPMALLLLTYNSLNHQILIALGLTSALLGGWSGLNQTQTRKIMAFSSIAHMGWLFMALTISPNITLTTLLIYLLITSTLFVTLITTSSKTLLDLGTTLHHTPSLLIISMLTLMSLGGLPPLTGFMPKWFILSALITDNKTLISTIMALSTLPSLFF
;
A
#
# COMPACT_ATOMS: atom_id res chain seq x y z
N PRO A 1 18.39 10.62 19.01
CA PRO A 1 17.36 11.53 18.40
C PRO A 1 17.81 12.10 17.04
N THR A 2 19.06 12.54 16.93
CA THR A 2 19.64 13.05 15.66
C THR A 2 19.70 11.99 14.57
N ILE A 3 20.14 10.77 14.88
CA ILE A 3 20.20 9.65 13.93
C ILE A 3 18.81 9.28 13.40
N SER A 4 17.79 9.23 14.28
CA SER A 4 16.41 8.96 13.85
C SER A 4 15.83 10.06 12.98
N LEU A 5 16.19 11.32 13.24
CA LEU A 5 15.80 12.45 12.41
C LEU A 5 16.45 12.35 11.02
N LEU A 6 17.73 11.97 10.96
CA LEU A 6 18.44 11.71 9.70
C LEU A 6 17.76 10.62 8.86
N PHE A 7 17.34 9.51 9.47
CA PHE A 7 16.62 8.45 8.75
C PHE A 7 15.23 8.88 8.27
N ILE A 8 14.50 9.67 9.06
CA ILE A 8 13.21 10.20 8.61
C ILE A 8 13.43 11.18 7.46
N PHE A 9 14.45 12.05 7.55
CA PHE A 9 14.80 12.98 6.49
C PHE A 9 15.18 12.25 5.20
N SER A 10 16.04 11.22 5.26
CA SER A 10 16.40 10.44 4.06
C SER A 10 15.20 9.70 3.45
N LEU A 11 14.26 9.23 4.27
CA LEU A 11 13.01 8.63 3.82
C LEU A 11 12.10 9.66 3.11
N THR A 12 11.99 10.88 3.64
CA THR A 12 11.25 11.96 2.95
C THR A 12 11.94 12.38 1.65
N LEU A 13 13.27 12.50 1.65
CA LEU A 13 14.05 12.85 0.46
C LEU A 13 13.91 11.80 -0.63
N GLY A 14 14.02 10.51 -0.30
CA GLY A 14 13.86 9.44 -1.28
C GLY A 14 12.49 9.51 -1.96
N THR A 15 11.41 9.70 -1.19
CA THR A 15 10.07 9.91 -1.78
C THR A 15 9.99 11.18 -2.64
N MET A 16 10.57 12.29 -2.21
CA MET A 16 10.54 13.53 -3.01
C MET A 16 11.30 13.37 -4.33
N ILE A 17 12.47 12.72 -4.30
CA ILE A 17 13.28 12.47 -5.50
C ILE A 17 12.51 11.61 -6.50
N THR A 18 11.81 10.57 -6.03
CA THR A 18 10.99 9.74 -6.93
C THR A 18 9.82 10.48 -7.57
N MET A 19 9.24 11.44 -6.85
CA MET A 19 8.08 12.21 -7.32
C MET A 19 8.47 13.26 -8.35
N THR A 20 9.66 13.85 -8.21
CA THR A 20 10.13 14.95 -9.06
C THR A 20 11.03 14.50 -10.20
N SER A 21 11.54 13.26 -10.16
CA SER A 21 12.40 12.72 -11.21
C SER A 21 11.65 12.56 -12.53
N SER A 22 12.30 12.93 -13.63
CA SER A 22 11.91 12.55 -14.99
C SER A 22 12.67 11.32 -15.51
N HIS A 23 13.83 11.02 -14.94
CA HIS A 23 14.72 9.95 -15.40
C HIS A 23 14.60 8.68 -14.54
N TRP A 24 14.48 7.52 -15.18
CA TRP A 24 14.31 6.21 -14.49
C TRP A 24 15.36 5.91 -13.43
N LEU A 25 16.64 6.16 -13.74
CA LEU A 25 17.74 5.94 -12.79
C LEU A 25 17.59 6.76 -11.50
N LEU A 26 17.11 8.01 -11.62
CA LEU A 26 16.92 8.89 -10.47
C LEU A 26 15.70 8.45 -9.64
N ALA A 27 14.62 8.03 -10.29
CA ALA A 27 13.48 7.41 -9.62
C ALA A 27 13.90 6.14 -8.86
N TRP A 28 14.71 5.28 -9.47
CA TRP A 28 15.25 4.09 -8.82
C TRP A 28 16.12 4.44 -7.61
N ALA A 29 17.01 5.43 -7.73
CA ALA A 29 17.86 5.87 -6.62
C ALA A 29 17.03 6.41 -5.44
N GLY A 30 15.94 7.14 -5.71
CA GLY A 30 15.01 7.59 -4.67
C GLY A 30 14.30 6.42 -3.96
N LEU A 31 13.88 5.38 -4.71
CA LEU A 31 13.31 4.16 -4.13
C LEU A 31 14.31 3.41 -3.26
N GLU A 32 15.59 3.31 -3.67
CA GLU A 32 16.63 2.65 -2.88
C GLU A 32 17.02 3.46 -1.63
N MET A 33 17.01 4.78 -1.71
CA MET A 33 17.17 5.58 -0.50
C MET A 33 16.05 5.33 0.51
N ASN A 34 14.81 5.13 0.05
CA ASN A 34 13.69 4.78 0.93
C ASN A 34 13.87 3.40 1.58
N THR A 35 14.34 2.39 0.83
CA THR A 35 14.55 1.03 1.36
C THR A 35 15.68 1.02 2.39
N LEU A 36 16.80 1.69 2.12
CA LEU A 36 17.93 1.77 3.03
C LEU A 36 17.60 2.57 4.30
N ALA A 37 16.81 3.65 4.18
CA ALA A 37 16.43 4.49 5.32
C ALA A 37 15.49 3.78 6.32
N ILE A 38 14.58 2.94 5.83
CA ILE A 38 13.56 2.29 6.69
C ILE A 38 14.09 1.06 7.44
N ILE A 39 15.13 0.38 6.94
CA ILE A 39 15.65 -0.85 7.57
C ILE A 39 16.12 -0.61 9.02
N PRO A 40 16.94 0.42 9.33
CA PRO A 40 17.31 0.73 10.70
C PRO A 40 16.12 1.11 11.59
N ILE A 41 15.09 1.73 11.00
CA ILE A 41 13.86 2.09 11.71
C ILE A 41 13.08 0.83 12.13
N ILE A 42 13.01 -0.19 11.26
CA ILE A 42 12.38 -1.49 11.57
C ILE A 42 13.18 -2.24 12.65
N ALA A 43 14.50 -2.30 12.51
CA ALA A 43 15.38 -3.04 13.41
C ALA A 43 15.64 -2.38 14.78
N LYS A 44 15.04 -1.21 15.04
CA LYS A 44 15.30 -0.37 16.23
C LYS A 44 15.19 -1.09 17.58
N GLN A 45 14.31 -2.09 17.70
CA GLN A 45 14.11 -2.80 18.97
C GLN A 45 15.19 -3.85 19.27
N HIS A 46 16.07 -4.18 18.31
CA HIS A 46 17.11 -5.20 18.45
C HIS A 46 16.60 -6.57 18.95
N HIS A 47 15.33 -6.89 18.65
CA HIS A 47 14.71 -8.18 18.96
C HIS A 47 14.74 -9.09 17.73
N PRO A 48 14.85 -10.43 17.86
CA PRO A 48 14.92 -11.35 16.72
C PRO A 48 13.75 -11.21 15.74
N ARG A 49 12.54 -10.91 16.23
CA ARG A 49 11.39 -10.61 15.35
C ARG A 49 11.55 -9.33 14.53
N ALA A 50 12.19 -8.31 15.08
CA ALA A 50 12.45 -7.06 14.37
C ALA A 50 13.55 -7.25 13.32
N THR A 51 14.57 -8.07 13.62
CA THR A 51 15.61 -8.41 12.64
C THR A 51 15.05 -9.28 11.52
N GLU A 52 14.19 -10.25 11.81
CA GLU A 52 13.50 -11.06 10.79
C GLU A 52 12.59 -10.21 9.90
N ALA A 53 11.85 -9.26 10.48
CA ALA A 53 11.05 -8.32 9.69
C ALA A 53 11.93 -7.44 8.78
N ALA A 54 13.06 -6.94 9.30
CA ALA A 54 13.99 -6.13 8.52
C ALA A 54 14.61 -6.91 7.36
N THR A 55 15.00 -8.18 7.57
CA THR A 55 15.58 -9.02 6.50
C THR A 55 14.55 -9.37 5.43
N LYS A 56 13.32 -9.74 5.82
CA LYS A 56 12.21 -10.00 4.88
C LYS A 56 11.88 -8.77 4.04
N TYR A 57 11.79 -7.60 4.68
CA TYR A 57 11.55 -6.34 4.00
C TYR A 57 12.67 -6.03 3.00
N PHE A 58 13.93 -6.11 3.43
CA PHE A 58 15.08 -5.84 2.57
C PHE A 58 15.10 -6.73 1.33
N LEU A 59 15.00 -8.05 1.50
CA LEU A 59 15.08 -9.00 0.39
C LEU A 59 14.03 -8.70 -0.67
N ILE A 60 12.79 -8.49 -0.26
CA ILE A 60 11.67 -8.32 -1.20
C ILE A 60 11.70 -6.95 -1.86
N GLN A 61 12.10 -5.91 -1.11
CA GLN A 61 12.20 -4.57 -1.66
C GLN A 61 13.40 -4.39 -2.59
N ALA A 62 14.50 -5.10 -2.33
CA ALA A 62 15.67 -5.19 -3.20
C ALA A 62 15.37 -5.98 -4.49
N THR A 63 14.62 -7.10 -4.40
CA THR A 63 14.18 -7.79 -5.62
C THR A 63 13.22 -6.94 -6.44
N ALA A 64 12.34 -6.19 -5.78
CA ALA A 64 11.43 -5.29 -6.49
C ALA A 64 12.19 -4.12 -7.14
N SER A 65 13.20 -3.55 -6.50
CA SER A 65 13.97 -2.45 -7.08
C SER A 65 14.87 -2.91 -8.23
N THR A 66 15.44 -4.10 -8.18
CA THR A 66 16.19 -4.67 -9.32
C THR A 66 15.28 -4.94 -10.51
N LEU A 67 14.04 -5.41 -10.29
CA LEU A 67 13.05 -5.55 -11.36
C LEU A 67 12.64 -4.20 -11.96
N ILE A 68 12.50 -3.14 -11.16
CA ILE A 68 12.25 -1.78 -11.69
C ILE A 68 13.42 -1.35 -12.59
N LEU A 69 14.66 -1.49 -12.14
CA LEU A 69 15.83 -1.15 -12.94
C LEU A 69 15.86 -1.97 -14.23
N PHE A 70 15.63 -3.29 -14.14
CA PHE A 70 15.60 -4.17 -15.30
C PHE A 70 14.50 -3.78 -16.29
N SER A 71 13.36 -3.27 -15.81
CA SER A 71 12.26 -2.82 -16.70
C SER A 71 12.66 -1.57 -17.48
N SER A 72 13.35 -0.65 -16.81
CA SER A 72 13.86 0.57 -17.43
C SER A 72 14.98 0.29 -18.44
N THR A 73 15.87 -0.68 -18.16
CA THR A 73 16.95 -1.04 -19.08
C THR A 73 16.44 -1.75 -20.32
N ILE A 74 15.44 -2.63 -20.21
CA ILE A 74 14.79 -3.24 -21.38
C ILE A 74 14.13 -2.17 -22.24
N ASN A 75 13.44 -1.20 -21.63
CA ASN A 75 12.82 -0.11 -22.35
C ASN A 75 13.89 0.74 -23.07
N ALA A 76 14.91 1.18 -22.35
CA ALA A 76 16.01 1.97 -22.89
C ALA A 76 16.81 1.22 -23.97
N TRP A 77 16.97 -0.11 -23.86
CA TRP A 77 17.62 -0.91 -24.89
C TRP A 77 16.83 -0.92 -26.21
N LYS A 78 15.49 -0.91 -26.14
CA LYS A 78 14.62 -0.93 -27.32
C LYS A 78 14.34 0.47 -27.89
N THR A 79 14.22 1.51 -27.06
CA THR A 79 13.84 2.87 -27.48
C THR A 79 14.96 3.89 -27.43
N GLY A 80 16.04 3.62 -26.70
CA GLY A 80 17.12 4.57 -26.42
C GLY A 80 16.79 5.64 -25.37
N LEU A 81 15.58 5.62 -24.77
CA LEU A 81 15.08 6.68 -23.91
C LEU A 81 14.96 6.23 -22.46
N TRP A 82 15.32 7.12 -21.54
CA TRP A 82 15.29 6.91 -20.09
C TRP A 82 14.20 7.72 -19.37
N ASP A 83 13.31 8.34 -20.13
CA ASP A 83 12.21 9.12 -19.58
C ASP A 83 11.12 8.23 -18.98
N ILE A 84 10.57 8.64 -17.83
CA ILE A 84 9.54 7.89 -17.09
C ILE A 84 8.23 7.85 -17.86
N SER A 85 7.88 8.93 -18.55
CA SER A 85 6.60 9.04 -19.26
C SER A 85 6.49 8.10 -20.48
N GLN A 86 7.63 7.61 -20.98
CA GLN A 86 7.73 6.89 -22.25
C GLN A 86 8.08 5.41 -22.08
N LEU A 87 7.28 4.70 -21.28
CA LEU A 87 7.28 3.23 -21.30
C LEU A 87 6.43 2.73 -22.46
N SER A 88 7.06 2.19 -23.51
CA SER A 88 6.35 1.79 -24.72
C SER A 88 6.28 0.29 -24.92
N THR A 89 7.28 -0.45 -24.41
CA THR A 89 7.39 -1.88 -24.70
C THR A 89 6.58 -2.71 -23.71
N PRO A 90 5.72 -3.65 -24.16
CA PRO A 90 4.81 -4.39 -23.27
C PRO A 90 5.56 -5.23 -22.22
N GLU A 91 6.71 -5.77 -22.58
CA GLU A 91 7.58 -6.49 -21.62
C GLU A 91 8.02 -5.59 -20.47
N SER A 92 8.42 -4.34 -20.76
CA SER A 92 8.84 -3.41 -19.71
C SER A 92 7.66 -2.95 -18.84
N THR A 93 6.49 -2.70 -19.44
CA THR A 93 5.30 -2.25 -18.67
C THR A 93 4.79 -3.35 -17.76
N THR A 94 4.71 -4.59 -18.26
CA THR A 94 4.31 -5.74 -17.44
C THR A 94 5.29 -5.97 -16.29
N MET A 95 6.59 -5.93 -16.54
CA MET A 95 7.58 -6.13 -15.48
C MET A 95 7.59 -4.99 -14.47
N LEU A 96 7.43 -3.74 -14.91
CA LEU A 96 7.28 -2.57 -14.02
C LEU A 96 6.04 -2.72 -13.13
N THR A 97 4.89 -3.09 -13.70
CA THR A 97 3.66 -3.29 -12.91
C THR A 97 3.83 -4.36 -11.82
N LEU A 98 4.47 -5.49 -12.15
CA LEU A 98 4.75 -6.55 -11.18
C LEU A 98 5.73 -6.10 -10.10
N ALA A 99 6.77 -5.35 -10.48
CA ALA A 99 7.76 -4.85 -9.54
C ALA A 99 7.15 -3.83 -8.55
N LEU A 100 6.33 -2.90 -9.04
CA LEU A 100 5.61 -1.94 -8.20
C LEU A 100 4.54 -2.63 -7.35
N ALA A 101 3.87 -3.66 -7.87
CA ALA A 101 2.95 -4.49 -7.09
C ALA A 101 3.66 -5.22 -5.94
N MET A 102 4.89 -5.70 -6.16
CA MET A 102 5.73 -6.28 -5.12
C MET A 102 6.07 -5.25 -4.03
N LYS A 103 6.47 -4.03 -4.42
CA LYS A 103 6.78 -2.94 -3.46
C LYS A 103 5.58 -2.53 -2.62
N LEU A 104 4.39 -2.50 -3.21
CA LEU A 104 3.14 -2.11 -2.54
C LEU A 104 2.51 -3.25 -1.71
N GLY A 105 2.93 -4.50 -1.95
CA GLY A 105 2.46 -5.70 -1.26
C GLY A 105 1.14 -6.24 -1.78
N LEU A 106 0.87 -6.16 -3.09
CA LEU A 106 -0.33 -6.74 -3.68
C LEU A 106 -0.21 -8.26 -3.81
N ALA A 107 -1.36 -8.95 -3.81
CA ALA A 107 -1.38 -10.37 -4.09
C ALA A 107 -0.99 -10.65 -5.57
N PRO A 108 -0.26 -11.75 -5.85
CA PRO A 108 0.18 -12.81 -4.93
C PRO A 108 1.40 -12.45 -4.06
N LEU A 109 2.11 -11.37 -4.36
CA LEU A 109 3.36 -10.93 -3.71
C LEU A 109 3.17 -10.21 -2.35
N HIS A 110 2.09 -10.55 -1.63
CA HIS A 110 1.62 -9.85 -0.43
C HIS A 110 2.18 -10.42 0.89
N LEU A 111 2.71 -11.64 0.87
CA LEU A 111 3.04 -12.43 2.07
C LEU A 111 4.00 -11.73 3.04
N TRP A 112 4.84 -10.83 2.54
CA TRP A 112 5.78 -10.09 3.36
C TRP A 112 5.14 -9.06 4.27
N LEU A 113 4.05 -8.44 3.81
CA LEU A 113 3.49 -7.26 4.46
C LEU A 113 2.93 -7.60 5.86
N PRO A 114 2.13 -8.66 6.07
CA PRO A 114 1.67 -9.04 7.40
C PRO A 114 2.80 -9.43 8.37
N GLU A 115 3.84 -10.09 7.88
CA GLU A 115 4.97 -10.55 8.70
C GLU A 115 5.85 -9.38 9.14
N VAL A 116 6.18 -8.47 8.22
CA VAL A 116 6.99 -7.29 8.51
C VAL A 116 6.26 -6.37 9.49
N LEU A 117 4.96 -6.12 9.29
CA LEU A 117 4.20 -5.27 10.22
C LEU A 117 4.12 -5.88 11.61
N GLN A 118 3.94 -7.20 11.74
CA GLN A 118 3.89 -7.86 13.04
C GLN A 118 5.24 -7.83 13.78
N GLY A 119 6.36 -7.87 13.07
CA GLY A 119 7.70 -7.76 13.65
C GLY A 119 8.13 -6.33 13.99
N SER A 120 7.47 -5.32 13.41
CA SER A 120 7.77 -3.90 13.62
C SER A 120 6.92 -3.25 14.73
N THR A 121 7.35 -2.10 15.25
CA THR A 121 6.55 -1.31 16.19
C THR A 121 5.31 -0.66 15.53
N LEU A 122 4.30 -0.27 16.31
CA LEU A 122 3.13 0.45 15.76
C LEU A 122 3.47 1.73 14.96
N PRO A 123 4.36 2.64 15.41
CA PRO A 123 4.70 3.82 14.61
C PRO A 123 5.44 3.46 13.31
N THR A 124 6.27 2.41 13.32
CA THR A 124 6.94 1.97 12.09
C THR A 124 5.98 1.27 11.14
N ALA A 125 5.03 0.50 11.66
CA ALA A 125 3.95 -0.09 10.88
C ALA A 125 3.09 0.97 10.19
N MET A 126 2.82 2.09 10.88
CA MET A 126 2.15 3.25 10.27
C MET A 126 2.95 3.82 9.09
N ILE A 127 4.26 4.03 9.24
CA ILE A 127 5.13 4.54 8.15
C ILE A 127 5.14 3.59 6.94
N ILE A 128 5.21 2.28 7.18
CA ILE A 128 5.22 1.27 6.10
C ILE A 128 3.88 1.23 5.35
N THR A 129 2.75 1.34 6.07
CA THR A 129 1.41 1.26 5.46
C THR A 129 0.95 2.57 4.82
N THR A 130 1.58 3.70 5.12
CA THR A 130 1.22 5.02 4.60
C THR A 130 2.30 5.58 3.67
N TRP A 131 3.42 6.02 4.25
CA TRP A 131 4.46 6.76 3.55
C TRP A 131 5.17 5.94 2.47
N GLN A 132 5.50 4.68 2.76
CA GLN A 132 6.19 3.81 1.79
C GLN A 132 5.34 3.49 0.55
N LYS A 133 4.03 3.76 0.58
CA LYS A 133 3.14 3.58 -0.57
C LYS A 133 3.13 4.77 -1.53
N LEU A 134 3.57 5.95 -1.10
CA LEU A 134 3.52 7.17 -1.90
C LEU A 134 4.41 7.09 -3.15
N ALA A 135 5.69 6.75 -2.99
CA ALA A 135 6.65 6.71 -4.11
C ALA A 135 6.29 5.67 -5.18
N PRO A 136 5.98 4.40 -4.86
CA PRO A 136 5.54 3.44 -5.87
C PRO A 136 4.22 3.84 -6.55
N MET A 137 3.28 4.44 -5.81
CA MET A 137 2.01 4.88 -6.39
C MET A 137 2.20 6.06 -7.36
N ALA A 138 3.14 6.95 -7.09
CA ALA A 138 3.47 8.02 -8.02
C ALA A 138 4.06 7.53 -9.33
N LEU A 139 4.93 6.51 -9.30
CA LEU A 139 5.43 5.90 -10.52
C LEU A 139 4.31 5.25 -11.35
N LEU A 140 3.33 4.60 -10.70
CA LEU A 140 2.14 4.08 -11.39
C LEU A 140 1.32 5.21 -12.03
N LEU A 141 1.17 6.35 -11.34
CA LEU A 141 0.47 7.52 -11.87
C LEU A 141 1.20 8.16 -13.05
N LEU A 142 2.52 8.33 -12.97
CA LEU A 142 3.35 8.89 -14.04
C LEU A 142 3.35 8.01 -15.30
N THR A 143 3.21 6.70 -15.13
CA THR A 143 3.20 5.72 -16.23
C THR A 143 1.79 5.27 -16.65
N TYR A 144 0.73 5.88 -16.10
CA TYR A 144 -0.68 5.48 -16.25
C TYR A 144 -1.08 5.11 -17.69
N ASN A 145 -0.69 5.92 -18.67
CA ASN A 145 -1.07 5.71 -20.08
C ASN A 145 -0.50 4.43 -20.71
N SER A 146 0.58 3.89 -20.15
CA SER A 146 1.31 2.74 -20.72
C SER A 146 0.97 1.40 -20.06
N LEU A 147 0.23 1.42 -18.94
CA LEU A 147 0.02 0.23 -18.13
C LEU A 147 -0.96 -0.75 -18.78
N ASN A 148 -0.66 -2.04 -18.66
CA ASN A 148 -1.56 -3.09 -19.13
C ASN A 148 -2.76 -3.22 -18.18
N HIS A 149 -3.94 -2.86 -18.67
CA HIS A 149 -5.18 -2.87 -17.91
C HIS A 149 -5.58 -4.27 -17.43
N GLN A 150 -5.30 -5.33 -18.21
CA GLN A 150 -5.65 -6.69 -17.83
C GLN A 150 -4.89 -7.14 -16.58
N ILE A 151 -3.60 -6.81 -16.50
CA ILE A 151 -2.75 -7.14 -15.34
C ILE A 151 -3.19 -6.34 -14.12
N LEU A 152 -3.49 -5.05 -14.29
CA LEU A 152 -3.99 -4.21 -13.20
C LEU A 152 -5.30 -4.76 -12.63
N ILE A 153 -6.25 -5.15 -13.48
CA ILE A 153 -7.52 -5.75 -13.05
C ILE A 153 -7.29 -7.09 -12.33
N ALA A 154 -6.42 -7.95 -12.86
CA ALA A 154 -6.12 -9.25 -12.25
C ALA A 154 -5.48 -9.09 -10.85
N LEU A 155 -4.48 -8.21 -10.71
CA LEU A 155 -3.85 -7.90 -9.42
C LEU A 155 -4.84 -7.22 -8.46
N GLY A 156 -5.68 -6.32 -8.97
CA GLY A 156 -6.71 -5.62 -8.21
C GLY A 156 -7.74 -6.56 -7.58
N LEU A 157 -8.32 -7.45 -8.38
CA LEU A 157 -9.30 -8.44 -7.94
C LEU A 157 -8.71 -9.45 -6.95
N THR A 158 -7.54 -10.00 -7.27
CA THR A 158 -6.91 -11.02 -6.42
C THR A 158 -6.51 -10.45 -5.06
N SER A 159 -5.98 -9.22 -5.03
CA SER A 159 -5.62 -8.56 -3.76
C SER A 159 -6.84 -8.16 -2.92
N ALA A 160 -7.92 -7.69 -3.54
CA ALA A 160 -9.17 -7.39 -2.84
C ALA A 160 -9.78 -8.65 -2.18
N LEU A 161 -9.86 -9.75 -2.92
CA LEU A 161 -10.40 -11.03 -2.41
C LEU A 161 -9.50 -11.65 -1.34
N LEU A 162 -8.19 -11.77 -1.61
CA LEU A 162 -7.26 -12.40 -0.68
C LEU A 162 -7.08 -11.57 0.59
N GLY A 163 -7.00 -10.24 0.49
CA GLY A 163 -6.97 -9.36 1.65
C GLY A 163 -8.23 -9.51 2.51
N GLY A 164 -9.39 -9.63 1.88
CA GLY A 164 -10.66 -9.93 2.55
C GLY A 164 -10.64 -11.24 3.33
N TRP A 165 -10.29 -12.36 2.70
CA TRP A 165 -10.34 -13.67 3.36
C TRP A 165 -9.26 -13.90 4.41
N SER A 166 -8.03 -13.44 4.14
CA SER A 166 -6.90 -13.66 5.04
C SER A 166 -6.97 -12.80 6.31
N GLY A 167 -7.67 -11.66 6.26
CA GLY A 167 -7.92 -10.80 7.42
C GLY A 167 -8.84 -11.43 8.48
N LEU A 168 -9.82 -12.25 8.06
CA LEU A 168 -10.81 -12.89 8.94
C LEU A 168 -10.18 -13.74 10.06
N ASN A 169 -9.01 -14.31 9.81
CA ASN A 169 -8.35 -15.24 10.74
C ASN A 169 -7.22 -14.58 11.55
N GLN A 170 -7.26 -13.25 11.73
CA GLN A 170 -6.23 -12.53 12.48
C GLN A 170 -6.79 -11.91 13.76
N THR A 171 -6.08 -12.12 14.88
CA THR A 171 -6.38 -11.48 16.17
C THR A 171 -5.42 -10.32 16.50
N GLN A 172 -4.33 -10.21 15.75
CA GLN A 172 -3.29 -9.20 15.93
C GLN A 172 -3.62 -7.97 15.11
N THR A 173 -3.71 -6.80 15.75
CA THR A 173 -4.15 -5.55 15.10
C THR A 173 -3.25 -5.16 13.93
N ARG A 174 -1.94 -5.41 14.02
CA ARG A 174 -0.97 -5.13 12.95
C ARG A 174 -1.18 -6.01 11.72
N LYS A 175 -1.59 -7.27 11.89
CA LYS A 175 -1.89 -8.16 10.75
C LYS A 175 -3.25 -7.83 10.14
N ILE A 176 -4.24 -7.46 10.96
CA ILE A 176 -5.53 -6.96 10.45
C ILE A 176 -5.30 -5.74 9.56
N MET A 177 -4.49 -4.78 10.03
CA MET A 177 -4.12 -3.59 9.24
C MET A 177 -3.28 -3.92 8.00
N ALA A 178 -2.50 -5.01 8.05
CA ALA A 178 -1.79 -5.50 6.87
C ALA A 178 -2.78 -5.90 5.77
N PHE A 179 -3.75 -6.74 6.11
CA PHE A 179 -4.71 -7.29 5.15
C PHE A 179 -5.72 -6.25 4.67
N SER A 180 -6.12 -5.31 5.52
CA SER A 180 -6.89 -4.15 5.06
C SER A 180 -6.10 -3.32 4.05
N SER A 181 -4.79 -3.11 4.27
CA SER A 181 -3.95 -2.40 3.30
C SER A 181 -3.85 -3.15 1.97
N ILE A 182 -3.76 -4.48 1.98
CA ILE A 182 -3.73 -5.31 0.76
C ILE A 182 -5.04 -5.18 0.00
N ALA A 183 -6.18 -5.24 0.69
CA ALA A 183 -7.50 -5.07 0.08
C ALA A 183 -7.66 -3.67 -0.54
N HIS A 184 -7.27 -2.61 0.18
CA HIS A 184 -7.34 -1.24 -0.35
C HIS A 184 -6.38 -0.99 -1.52
N MET A 185 -5.19 -1.61 -1.54
CA MET A 185 -4.32 -1.55 -2.72
C MET A 185 -4.99 -2.20 -3.95
N GLY A 186 -5.81 -3.23 -3.75
CA GLY A 186 -6.61 -3.82 -4.82
C GLY A 186 -7.61 -2.84 -5.43
N TRP A 187 -8.32 -2.09 -4.57
CA TRP A 187 -9.20 -1.00 -5.01
C TRP A 187 -8.44 0.10 -5.75
N LEU A 188 -7.23 0.46 -5.30
CA LEU A 188 -6.37 1.43 -5.97
C LEU A 188 -5.95 0.96 -7.37
N PHE A 189 -5.60 -0.32 -7.53
CA PHE A 189 -5.26 -0.89 -8.85
C PHE A 189 -6.46 -0.94 -9.79
N MET A 190 -7.67 -1.19 -9.26
CA MET A 190 -8.90 -1.05 -10.03
C MET A 190 -9.15 0.40 -10.46
N ALA A 191 -8.98 1.37 -9.56
CA ALA A 191 -9.10 2.78 -9.89
C ALA A 191 -8.09 3.22 -10.98
N LEU A 192 -6.88 2.65 -10.96
CA LEU A 192 -5.82 2.93 -11.95
C LEU A 192 -6.18 2.48 -13.36
N THR A 193 -7.23 1.66 -13.53
CA THR A 193 -7.71 1.30 -14.87
C THR A 193 -8.76 2.26 -15.43
N ILE A 194 -9.21 3.22 -14.60
CA ILE A 194 -10.36 4.09 -14.90
C ILE A 194 -9.89 5.52 -15.06
N SER A 195 -9.31 6.11 -14.02
CA SER A 195 -8.79 7.48 -14.08
C SER A 195 -7.77 7.76 -12.97
N PRO A 196 -6.75 8.59 -13.25
CA PRO A 196 -5.78 9.00 -12.24
C PRO A 196 -6.44 9.83 -11.12
N ASN A 197 -7.48 10.61 -11.43
CA ASN A 197 -8.18 11.42 -10.42
C ASN A 197 -8.87 10.56 -9.35
N ILE A 198 -9.59 9.50 -9.76
CA ILE A 198 -10.22 8.59 -8.80
C ILE A 198 -9.14 7.91 -7.96
N THR A 199 -8.02 7.49 -8.55
CA THR A 199 -6.94 6.85 -7.78
C THR A 199 -6.35 7.77 -6.71
N LEU A 200 -6.11 9.05 -7.03
CA LEU A 200 -5.61 10.02 -6.08
C LEU A 200 -6.59 10.22 -4.92
N THR A 201 -7.90 10.33 -5.21
CA THR A 201 -8.91 10.43 -4.14
C THR A 201 -8.92 9.19 -3.25
N THR A 202 -8.83 8.00 -3.84
CA THR A 202 -8.83 6.74 -3.09
C THR A 202 -7.57 6.60 -2.22
N LEU A 203 -6.41 7.03 -2.72
CA LEU A 203 -5.15 7.03 -1.98
C LEU A 203 -5.21 7.99 -0.80
N LEU A 204 -5.69 9.22 -1.00
CA LEU A 204 -5.80 10.23 0.05
C LEU A 204 -6.73 9.76 1.17
N ILE A 205 -7.90 9.23 0.83
CA ILE A 205 -8.86 8.70 1.81
C ILE A 205 -8.25 7.51 2.57
N TYR A 206 -7.58 6.59 1.87
CA TYR A 206 -6.87 5.48 2.51
C TYR A 206 -5.79 5.96 3.50
N LEU A 207 -4.95 6.92 3.10
CA LEU A 207 -3.88 7.45 3.95
C LEU A 207 -4.44 8.16 5.20
N LEU A 208 -5.52 8.92 5.05
CA LEU A 208 -6.18 9.58 6.17
C LEU A 208 -6.76 8.55 7.15
N ILE A 209 -7.57 7.60 6.67
CA ILE A 209 -8.22 6.65 7.58
C ILE A 209 -7.19 5.74 8.26
N THR A 210 -6.19 5.23 7.52
CA THR A 210 -5.16 4.37 8.13
C THR A 210 -4.31 5.10 9.15
N SER A 211 -3.90 6.34 8.88
CA SER A 211 -3.16 7.14 9.86
C SER A 211 -3.99 7.42 11.11
N THR A 212 -5.28 7.75 10.98
CA THR A 212 -6.15 7.94 12.16
C THR A 212 -6.23 6.69 13.02
N LEU A 213 -6.43 5.52 12.41
CA LEU A 213 -6.51 4.26 13.16
C LEU A 213 -5.17 3.91 13.81
N PHE A 214 -4.03 4.03 13.11
CA PHE A 214 -2.73 3.80 13.73
C PHE A 214 -2.45 4.75 14.89
N VAL A 215 -2.84 6.02 14.81
CA VAL A 215 -2.72 6.96 15.94
C VAL A 215 -3.53 6.45 17.13
N THR A 216 -4.76 5.97 16.94
CA THR A 216 -5.56 5.38 18.05
C THR A 216 -4.93 4.13 18.66
N LEU A 217 -4.31 3.27 17.84
CA LEU A 217 -3.61 2.08 18.33
C LEU A 217 -2.33 2.46 19.10
N ILE A 218 -1.61 3.49 18.63
CA ILE A 218 -0.38 3.97 19.28
C ILE A 218 -0.70 4.58 20.65
N THR A 219 -1.76 5.39 20.76
CA THR A 219 -2.13 6.03 22.04
C THR A 219 -2.64 5.02 23.07
N THR A 220 -3.30 3.94 22.63
CA THR A 220 -3.78 2.85 23.52
C THR A 220 -2.77 1.74 23.72
N SER A 221 -1.66 1.74 22.98
CA SER A 221 -0.67 0.65 22.94
C SER A 221 -1.25 -0.74 22.64
N SER A 222 -2.40 -0.81 21.97
CA SER A 222 -3.16 -2.04 21.72
C SER A 222 -2.56 -2.88 20.58
N LYS A 223 -2.13 -4.11 20.90
CA LYS A 223 -1.52 -5.05 19.92
C LYS A 223 -2.48 -6.15 19.51
N THR A 224 -3.44 -6.47 20.36
CA THR A 224 -4.45 -7.51 20.13
C THR A 224 -5.86 -6.93 20.16
N LEU A 225 -6.83 -7.66 19.58
CA LEU A 225 -8.25 -7.30 19.67
C LEU A 225 -8.75 -7.21 21.12
N LEU A 226 -8.22 -8.05 22.01
CA LEU A 226 -8.57 -8.00 23.44
C LEU A 226 -8.10 -6.70 24.08
N ASP A 227 -6.88 -6.26 23.78
CA ASP A 227 -6.36 -4.98 24.27
C ASP A 227 -7.26 -3.82 23.82
N LEU A 228 -7.68 -3.83 22.54
CA LEU A 228 -8.59 -2.83 21.99
C LEU A 228 -9.94 -2.83 22.73
N GLY A 229 -10.48 -4.00 23.08
CA GLY A 229 -11.73 -4.14 23.82
C GLY A 229 -11.69 -3.50 25.22
N THR A 230 -10.55 -3.55 25.91
CA THR A 230 -10.39 -2.95 27.24
C THR A 230 -10.33 -1.41 27.23
N THR A 231 -10.16 -0.78 26.06
CA THR A 231 -10.03 0.67 25.94
C THR A 231 -11.30 1.45 26.32
N LEU A 232 -12.47 0.79 26.30
CA LEU A 232 -13.74 1.37 26.74
C LEU A 232 -13.64 1.94 28.16
N HIS A 233 -12.98 1.20 29.08
CA HIS A 233 -12.88 1.58 30.48
C HIS A 233 -11.90 2.73 30.73
N HIS A 234 -10.92 2.91 29.84
CA HIS A 234 -9.88 3.92 30.00
C HIS A 234 -10.20 5.22 29.26
N THR A 235 -10.63 5.13 28.01
CA THR A 235 -10.84 6.28 27.13
C THR A 235 -12.01 6.03 26.16
N PRO A 236 -13.26 6.27 26.59
CA PRO A 236 -14.44 5.93 25.78
C PRO A 236 -14.53 6.74 24.48
N SER A 237 -14.04 7.99 24.47
CA SER A 237 -14.02 8.83 23.26
C SER A 237 -13.16 8.24 22.14
N LEU A 238 -12.01 7.67 22.50
CA LEU A 238 -11.09 7.07 21.55
C LEU A 238 -11.65 5.78 20.94
N LEU A 239 -12.42 5.01 21.72
CA LEU A 239 -13.14 3.84 21.21
C LEU A 239 -14.19 4.23 20.16
N ILE A 240 -14.93 5.32 20.38
CA ILE A 240 -15.91 5.81 19.40
C ILE A 240 -15.20 6.22 18.10
N ILE A 241 -14.05 6.89 18.21
CA ILE A 241 -13.22 7.26 17.05
C ILE A 241 -12.70 6.00 16.33
N SER A 242 -12.21 4.99 17.06
CA SER A 242 -11.73 3.75 16.45
C SER A 242 -12.86 2.96 15.76
N MET A 243 -14.05 2.94 16.35
CA MET A 243 -15.25 2.35 15.72
C MET A 243 -15.61 3.06 14.41
N LEU A 244 -15.73 4.40 14.41
CA LEU A 244 -16.07 5.16 13.21
C LEU A 244 -15.03 5.02 12.11
N THR A 245 -13.74 5.00 12.48
CA THR A 245 -12.65 4.80 11.52
C THR A 245 -12.65 3.39 10.92
N LEU A 246 -12.89 2.35 11.72
CA LEU A 246 -13.04 0.96 11.22
C LEU A 246 -14.24 0.84 10.26
N MET A 247 -15.40 1.40 10.61
CA MET A 247 -16.56 1.44 9.72
C MET A 247 -16.27 2.20 8.43
N SER A 248 -15.45 3.26 8.49
CA SER A 248 -15.01 3.98 7.30
C SER A 248 -14.04 3.15 6.43
N LEU A 249 -13.12 2.36 7.00
CA LEU A 249 -12.28 1.41 6.23
C LEU A 249 -13.14 0.36 5.51
N GLY A 250 -14.15 -0.18 6.21
CA GLY A 250 -15.16 -1.08 5.64
C GLY A 250 -15.94 -0.43 4.49
N GLY A 251 -16.04 0.90 4.47
CA GLY A 251 -16.70 1.66 3.42
C GLY A 251 -18.22 1.62 3.56
N LEU A 252 -18.74 1.81 4.77
CA LEU A 252 -20.18 1.92 5.00
C LEU A 252 -20.68 3.35 4.69
N PRO A 253 -21.80 3.51 3.95
CA PRO A 253 -22.52 4.79 3.95
C PRO A 253 -23.05 5.05 5.37
N PRO A 254 -22.94 6.27 5.95
CA PRO A 254 -22.64 7.58 5.35
C PRO A 254 -21.17 8.06 5.47
N LEU A 255 -20.21 7.17 5.73
CA LEU A 255 -18.82 7.56 6.00
C LEU A 255 -17.99 7.80 4.73
N THR A 256 -16.92 8.58 4.87
CA THR A 256 -16.06 9.02 3.74
C THR A 256 -15.40 7.87 2.98
N GLY A 257 -15.10 6.75 3.65
CA GLY A 257 -14.49 5.59 2.98
C GLY A 257 -15.41 4.85 2.00
N PHE A 258 -16.72 5.14 1.99
CA PHE A 258 -17.63 4.64 0.96
C PHE A 258 -17.45 5.35 -0.40
N MET A 259 -17.18 6.66 -0.38
CA MET A 259 -17.01 7.50 -1.57
C MET A 259 -16.07 6.91 -2.64
N PRO A 260 -14.82 6.50 -2.33
CA PRO A 260 -13.90 5.97 -3.33
C PRO A 260 -14.40 4.65 -3.93
N LYS A 261 -14.95 3.75 -3.12
CA LYS A 261 -15.50 2.47 -3.58
C LYS A 261 -16.69 2.71 -4.51
N TRP A 262 -17.57 3.63 -4.14
CA TRP A 262 -18.73 3.98 -4.95
C TRP A 262 -18.34 4.55 -6.32
N PHE A 263 -17.40 5.48 -6.38
CA PHE A 263 -16.90 6.04 -7.64
C PHE A 263 -16.27 5.01 -8.56
N ILE A 264 -15.48 4.09 -8.00
CA ILE A 264 -14.88 3.00 -8.78
C ILE A 264 -15.98 2.09 -9.35
N LEU A 265 -16.96 1.70 -8.52
CA LEU A 265 -18.05 0.81 -8.94
C LEU A 265 -18.92 1.47 -10.01
N SER A 266 -19.28 2.74 -9.86
CA SER A 266 -20.08 3.46 -10.86
C SER A 266 -19.35 3.56 -12.20
N ALA A 267 -18.04 3.85 -12.18
CA ALA A 267 -17.26 3.96 -13.40
C ALA A 267 -17.04 2.60 -14.09
N LEU A 268 -16.90 1.51 -13.33
CA LEU A 268 -16.84 0.16 -13.91
C LEU A 268 -18.16 -0.24 -14.59
N ILE A 269 -19.30 0.21 -14.05
CA ILE A 269 -20.62 -0.05 -14.64
C ILE A 269 -20.78 0.74 -15.95
N THR A 270 -20.34 2.01 -15.98
CA THR A 270 -20.38 2.81 -17.22
C THR A 270 -19.50 2.24 -18.32
N ASP A 271 -18.39 1.59 -17.96
CA ASP A 271 -17.47 0.90 -18.88
C ASP A 271 -17.93 -0.52 -19.29
N ASN A 272 -19.19 -0.90 -19.00
CA ASN A 272 -19.75 -2.23 -19.25
C ASN A 272 -19.01 -3.40 -18.55
N LYS A 273 -18.18 -3.13 -17.53
CA LYS A 273 -17.46 -4.14 -16.72
C LYS A 273 -18.27 -4.56 -15.49
N THR A 274 -19.55 -4.88 -15.68
CA THR A 274 -20.50 -5.16 -14.60
C THR A 274 -20.08 -6.34 -13.73
N LEU A 275 -19.62 -7.44 -14.33
CA LEU A 275 -19.16 -8.63 -13.59
C LEU A 275 -18.00 -8.28 -12.64
N ILE A 276 -16.99 -7.56 -13.11
CA ILE A 276 -15.84 -7.12 -12.31
C ILE A 276 -16.31 -6.23 -11.16
N SER A 277 -17.24 -5.30 -11.43
CA SER A 277 -17.85 -4.44 -10.42
C SER A 277 -18.55 -5.26 -9.32
N THR A 278 -19.35 -6.27 -9.70
CA THR A 278 -20.03 -7.14 -8.71
C THR A 278 -19.06 -7.94 -7.84
N ILE A 279 -18.00 -8.50 -8.44
CA ILE A 279 -16.98 -9.25 -7.68
C ILE A 279 -16.24 -8.32 -6.72
N MET A 280 -15.85 -7.12 -7.18
CA MET A 280 -15.23 -6.11 -6.32
C MET A 280 -16.16 -5.73 -5.16
N ALA A 281 -17.44 -5.47 -5.42
CA ALA A 281 -18.40 -5.16 -4.36
C ALA A 281 -18.50 -6.29 -3.32
N LEU A 282 -18.62 -7.55 -3.76
CA LEU A 282 -18.68 -8.71 -2.85
C LEU A 282 -17.38 -8.91 -2.06
N SER A 283 -16.22 -8.60 -2.63
CA SER A 283 -14.92 -8.69 -1.94
C SER A 283 -14.81 -7.74 -0.73
N THR A 284 -15.65 -6.70 -0.66
CA THR A 284 -15.67 -5.78 0.50
C THR A 284 -16.30 -6.38 1.74
N LEU A 285 -17.22 -7.34 1.58
CA LEU A 285 -17.99 -7.88 2.70
C LEU A 285 -17.10 -8.62 3.72
N PRO A 286 -16.17 -9.51 3.30
CA PRO A 286 -15.18 -10.06 4.22
C PRO A 286 -14.33 -8.98 4.90
N SER A 287 -13.92 -7.95 4.16
CA SER A 287 -13.11 -6.85 4.71
C SER A 287 -13.81 -5.97 5.73
N LEU A 288 -15.14 -5.95 5.68
CA LEU A 288 -15.97 -5.22 6.64
C LEU A 288 -16.22 -6.04 7.91
N PHE A 289 -16.19 -7.37 7.80
CA PHE A 289 -16.48 -8.26 8.92
C PHE A 289 -15.38 -8.30 9.97
N PHE A 290 -14.10 -8.33 9.55
CA PHE A 290 -12.96 -8.35 10.48
C PHE A 290 -12.53 -6.95 10.91
#